data_AF-A0A7S8EG50-F1
#
_entry.id   AF-A0A7S8EG50-F1
#
_cell.length_a   1.000
_cell.length_b   1.000
_cell.length_c   1.000
_cell.angle_alpha   90.00
_cell.angle_beta   90.00
_cell.angle_gamma   90.00
#
_symmetry.space_group_name_H-M   'P 1'
#
loop_
_entity.id
_entity.type
_entity.pdbx_description
1 polymer ?
#
loop_
_entity_poly.entity_id
_entity_poly.type
_entity_poly.pdbx_seq_one_letter_code
_entity_poly.pdbx_strand_id
1 'polypeptide(L)' 'MAPRETEQLKMAVMEIAVCIAQALHETDSSATQRMNFAAGKAFNRLKKRGDDDAADLLYQFGRALLDHKLFPESAVERAD' A
#
# COMPACT_ATOMS: atom_id res chain seq x y z
N MET A 1 -21.55 0.56 19.72
CA MET A 1 -21.82 1.10 18.38
C MET A 1 -20.56 1.46 17.57
N ALA A 2 -19.37 1.53 18.18
CA ALA A 2 -18.13 2.03 17.56
C ALA A 2 -17.29 1.14 16.59
N PRO A 3 -17.40 -0.21 16.50
CA PRO A 3 -16.46 -1.00 15.70
C PRO A 3 -16.60 -0.83 14.18
N ARG A 4 -17.84 -0.63 13.69
CA ARG A 4 -18.14 -0.65 12.26
C ARG A 4 -17.68 0.61 11.52
N GLU A 5 -17.80 1.77 12.16
CA GLU A 5 -17.34 3.05 11.60
C GLU A 5 -15.82 3.10 11.48
N THR A 6 -15.10 2.59 12.50
CA THR A 6 -13.65 2.46 12.46
C THR A 6 -13.19 1.54 11.34
N GLU A 7 -13.86 0.40 11.14
CA GLU A 7 -13.54 -0.51 10.05
C GLU A 7 -13.79 0.12 8.67
N GLN A 8 -14.92 0.82 8.51
CA GLN A 8 -15.22 1.56 7.29
C GLN A 8 -14.19 2.64 7.00
N LEU A 9 -13.73 3.36 8.02
CA LEU A 9 -12.68 4.36 7.89
C LEU A 9 -11.34 3.72 7.50
N LYS A 10 -10.95 2.59 8.12
CA LYS A 10 -9.73 1.84 7.76
C LYS A 10 -9.76 1.42 6.30
N MET A 11 -10.89 0.87 5.83
CA MET A 11 -11.08 0.50 4.41
C MET A 11 -10.99 1.73 3.50
N ALA A 12 -11.69 2.82 3.81
CA ALA A 12 -11.66 4.04 3.01
C ALA A 12 -10.24 4.63 2.89
N VAL A 13 -9.49 4.64 3.98
CA VAL A 13 -8.08 5.09 3.98
C VAL A 13 -7.21 4.17 3.14
N MET A 14 -7.44 2.85 3.19
CA MET A 14 -6.70 1.88 2.37
C MET A 14 -6.96 2.11 0.88
N GLU A 15 -8.22 2.28 0.48
CA GLU A 15 -8.61 2.56 -0.91
C GLU A 15 -7.97 3.86 -1.42
N ILE A 16 -8.01 4.93 -0.61
CA ILE A 16 -7.36 6.20 -0.96
C ILE A 16 -5.85 6.01 -1.14
N ALA A 17 -5.20 5.26 -0.25
CA ALA A 17 -3.77 5.00 -0.35
C ALA A 17 -3.40 4.21 -1.63
N VAL A 18 -4.23 3.24 -2.02
CA VAL A 18 -4.08 2.49 -3.28
C VAL A 18 -4.26 3.42 -4.48
N CYS A 19 -5.29 4.25 -4.53
CA CYS A 19 -5.50 5.20 -5.62
C CYS A 19 -4.31 6.17 -5.77
N ILE A 20 -3.76 6.68 -4.67
CA ILE A 20 -2.57 7.55 -4.69
C ILE A 20 -1.36 6.77 -5.23
N ALA A 21 -1.16 5.53 -4.78
CA ALA A 21 -0.07 4.70 -5.28
C ALA A 21 -0.19 4.44 -6.79
N GLN A 22 -1.41 4.25 -7.30
CA GLN A 22 -1.65 4.02 -8.73
C GLN A 22 -1.30 5.25 -9.55
N ALA A 23 -1.78 6.43 -9.13
CA ALA A 23 -1.43 7.68 -9.78
C ALA A 23 0.09 7.94 -9.80
N LEU A 24 0.80 7.57 -8.72
CA LEU A 24 2.26 7.68 -8.69
C LEU A 24 2.93 6.65 -9.61
N HIS A 25 2.44 5.41 -9.63
CA HIS A 25 2.95 4.32 -10.48
C HIS A 25 2.85 4.65 -11.97
N GLU A 26 1.76 5.29 -12.39
CA GLU A 26 1.56 5.74 -13.77
C GLU A 26 2.65 6.73 -14.22
N THR A 27 3.16 7.55 -13.29
CA THR A 27 4.24 8.51 -13.57
C THR A 27 5.64 7.92 -13.39
N ASP A 28 5.78 6.92 -12.51
CA ASP A 28 7.03 6.26 -12.17
C ASP A 28 6.73 4.84 -11.68
N SER A 29 7.01 3.85 -12.53
CA SER A 29 6.74 2.44 -12.25
C SER A 29 7.50 1.90 -11.04
N SER A 30 8.57 2.56 -10.59
CA SER A 30 9.32 2.18 -9.40
C SER A 30 8.76 2.79 -8.11
N ALA A 31 7.74 3.65 -8.19
CA ALA A 31 7.12 4.28 -7.04
C ALA A 31 6.55 3.25 -6.05
N THR A 32 5.88 2.23 -6.56
CA THR A 32 5.28 1.15 -5.76
C THR A 32 6.32 0.37 -4.96
N GLN A 33 7.49 0.10 -5.55
CA GLN A 33 8.61 -0.56 -4.88
C GLN A 33 9.15 0.31 -3.72
N ARG A 34 9.35 1.61 -3.95
CA ARG A 34 9.79 2.54 -2.89
C ARG A 34 8.74 2.67 -1.78
N MET A 35 7.46 2.72 -2.14
CA MET A 35 6.36 2.76 -1.20
C MET A 35 6.27 1.47 -0.37
N ASN A 36 6.48 0.30 -0.98
CA ASN A 36 6.51 -0.99 -0.29
C ASN A 36 7.63 -1.04 0.76
N PHE A 37 8.83 -0.59 0.40
CA PHE A 37 9.94 -0.48 1.35
C PHE A 37 9.63 0.49 2.50
N ALA A 38 9.03 1.65 2.19
CA ALA A 38 8.60 2.60 3.22
C ALA A 38 7.52 2.02 4.15
N ALA A 39 6.55 1.30 3.61
CA ALA A 39 5.51 0.60 4.37
C ALA A 39 6.13 -0.45 5.31
N GLY A 40 7.11 -1.23 4.86
CA GLY A 40 7.83 -2.19 5.70
C GLY A 40 8.60 -1.55 6.87
N LYS A 41 9.25 -0.40 6.64
CA LYS A 41 9.89 0.37 7.71
C LYS A 41 8.88 0.87 8.74
N ALA A 42 7.73 1.37 8.27
CA ALA A 42 6.68 1.88 9.13
C ALA A 42 5.96 0.77 9.91
N PHE A 43 5.72 -0.39 9.28
CA PHE A 43 5.25 -1.62 9.93
C PHE A 43 6.13 -2.00 11.12
N ASN A 44 7.45 -2.13 10.90
CA ASN A 44 8.39 -2.49 11.95
C ASN A 44 8.42 -1.47 13.10
N ARG A 45 8.27 -0.18 12.78
CA ARG A 45 8.19 0.89 13.79
C ARG A 45 6.93 0.77 14.65
N LEU A 46 5.78 0.45 14.05
CA LEU A 46 4.50 0.28 14.74
C LEU A 46 4.48 -1.00 15.58
N LYS A 47 4.96 -2.14 15.05
CA LYS A 47 5.12 -3.38 15.82
C LYS A 47 5.99 -3.18 17.06
N LYS A 48 7.10 -2.44 16.96
CA LYS A 48 7.96 -2.11 18.12
C LYS A 48 7.26 -1.29 19.21
N ARG A 49 6.18 -0.58 18.88
CA ARG A 49 5.39 0.23 19.82
C ARG A 49 4.18 -0.53 20.39
N GLY A 50 3.89 -1.73 19.90
CA GLY A 50 2.68 -2.49 20.24
C GLY A 50 1.44 -2.04 19.47
N ASP A 51 1.58 -1.23 18.43
CA ASP A 51 0.47 -0.73 17.61
C ASP A 51 0.09 -1.76 16.53
N ASP A 52 -0.37 -2.95 16.95
CA ASP A 52 -0.54 -4.10 16.07
C ASP A 52 -1.55 -3.87 14.95
N ASP A 53 -2.72 -3.30 15.26
CA ASP A 53 -3.76 -2.95 14.26
C ASP A 53 -3.22 -2.04 13.15
N ALA A 54 -2.45 -1.01 13.53
CA ALA A 54 -1.89 -0.05 12.59
C ALA A 54 -0.76 -0.68 11.75
N ALA A 55 0.05 -1.54 12.38
CA ALA A 55 1.05 -2.31 11.68
C ALA A 55 0.40 -3.22 10.63
N ASP A 56 -0.65 -3.96 10.99
CA ASP A 56 -1.33 -4.88 10.10
C ASP A 56 -1.94 -4.17 8.88
N LEU A 57 -2.48 -2.95 9.05
CA LEU A 57 -2.89 -2.11 7.92
C LEU A 57 -1.72 -1.79 6.98
N LEU A 58 -0.56 -1.41 7.52
CA LEU A 58 0.61 -1.11 6.68
C LEU A 58 1.17 -2.36 5.99
N TYR A 59 1.06 -3.52 6.63
CA TYR A 59 1.41 -4.79 6.01
C TYR A 59 0.49 -5.09 4.83
N GLN A 60 -0.83 -4.93 5.00
CA GLN A 60 -1.81 -5.12 3.92
C GLN A 60 -1.56 -4.14 2.76
N PHE A 61 -1.32 -2.86 3.06
CA PHE A 61 -0.95 -1.88 2.05
C PHE A 61 0.33 -2.28 1.29
N GLY A 62 1.38 -2.68 2.02
CA GLY A 62 2.62 -3.16 1.42
C GLY A 62 2.38 -4.35 0.48
N ARG A 63 1.52 -5.29 0.87
CA ARG A 63 1.13 -6.43 0.02
C ARG A 63 0.37 -6.00 -1.24
N ALA A 64 -0.55 -5.04 -1.14
CA ALA A 64 -1.29 -4.52 -2.27
C ALA A 64 -0.36 -3.89 -3.33
N LEU A 65 0.70 -3.20 -2.90
CA LEU A 65 1.71 -2.60 -3.80
C LEU A 65 2.49 -3.63 -4.65
N LEU A 66 2.41 -4.92 -4.31
CA LEU A 66 3.03 -6.01 -5.08
C LEU A 66 2.02 -6.72 -6.01
N ASP A 67 0.77 -6.27 -6.05
CA ASP A 67 -0.25 -6.85 -6.92
C ASP A 67 -0.13 -6.27 -8.33
N HIS A 68 0.36 -7.08 -9.26
CA HIS A 68 0.51 -6.71 -10.68
C HIS A 68 -0.81 -6.40 -11.40
N LYS A 69 -1.97 -6.77 -10.84
CA LYS A 69 -3.27 -6.34 -11.36
C LYS A 69 -3.57 -4.89 -10.99
N LEU A 70 -3.13 -4.46 -9.82
CA LEU A 70 -3.29 -3.07 -9.36
C LEU A 70 -2.19 -2.17 -9.91
N PHE A 71 -0.99 -2.73 -10.12
CA PHE A 71 0.23 -2.05 -10.54
C PHE A 71 0.92 -2.83 -11.67
N PRO A 72 0.41 -2.75 -12.91
CA PRO A 72 1.01 -3.46 -14.03
C PRO A 72 2.40 -2.91 -14.33
N GLU A 73 3.37 -3.79 -14.56
CA GLU A 73 4.65 -3.40 -15.14
C GLU A 73 4.39 -2.97 -16.59
N SER A 74 4.78 -1.74 -16.94
CA SER A 74 4.60 -1.18 -18.26
C SER A 74 5.10 -2.17 -19.32
N ALA A 75 4.24 -2.61 -20.24
CA ALA A 75 4.57 -3.58 -21.29
C ALA A 75 5.57 -3.06 -22.35
N VAL A 76 6.37 -2.05 -22.03
CA VAL A 76 7.17 -1.22 -22.97
C VAL A 76 8.64 -1.67 -23.05
N GLU A 77 9.01 -2.84 -22.52
CA GLU A 77 10.35 -3.44 -22.72
C GLU A 77 10.32 -4.80 -23.44
N ARG A 78 9.34 -5.02 -24.35
CA ARG A 78 9.43 -6.06 -25.38
C ARG A 78 8.90 -5.54 -26.72
N ALA A 79 9.52 -4.48 -27.21
CA ALA A 79 9.55 -4.20 -28.64
C ALA A 79 11.03 -4.09 -29.03
N ASP A 80 11.46 -5.07 -29.82
CA ASP A 80 12.74 -5.24 -30.53
C ASP A 80 13.98 -5.68 -29.73
#